data_AF-A0A357L054-F1
#
_entry.id   AF-A0A357L054-F1
#
_cell.length_a   1.000
_cell.length_b   1.000
_cell.length_c   1.000
_cell.angle_alpha   90.00
_cell.angle_beta   90.00
_cell.angle_gamma   90.00
#
_symmetry.space_group_name_H-M   'P 1'
#
loop_
_entity.id
_entity.type
_entity.pdbx_description
1 polymer ?
#
loop_
_entity_poly.entity_id
_entity_poly.type
_entity_poly.pdbx_seq_one_letter_code
_entity_poly.pdbx_strand_id
1 'polypeptide(L)'
;GGRFVAETLTPLVLDLAAEYDRAKTDPAFAAELQSYQTHYVGRPSPLYFAERLTEHVRAAAPKGRGAKIYFKRDELNHTGAHKIN
;
A
#
# COMPACT_ATOMS: atom_id res chain seq x y z
N GLY A 1 -5.41 16.65 4.26
CA GLY A 1 -6.33 17.75 4.64
C GLY A 1 -5.90 18.32 5.99
N GLY A 2 -6.65 19.29 6.52
CA GLY A 2 -6.45 19.80 7.89
C GLY A 2 -7.03 18.87 8.96
N ARG A 3 -6.93 19.27 10.22
CA ARG A 3 -7.52 18.55 11.37
C ARG A 3 -8.75 19.34 11.85
N PHE A 4 -9.95 18.78 11.68
CA PHE A 4 -11.20 19.33 12.23
C PHE A 4 -11.76 18.30 13.21
N VAL A 5 -11.35 18.40 14.47
CA VAL A 5 -11.69 17.47 15.55
C VAL A 5 -12.16 18.25 16.77
N ALA A 6 -12.85 17.58 17.69
CA ALA A 6 -13.24 18.18 18.96
C ALA A 6 -11.99 18.66 19.74
N GLU A 7 -12.13 19.78 20.47
CA GLU A 7 -11.03 20.36 21.25
C GLU A 7 -10.42 19.37 22.24
N THR A 8 -11.25 18.50 22.81
CA THR A 8 -10.84 17.43 23.72
C THR A 8 -9.95 16.36 23.05
N LEU A 9 -9.99 16.23 21.71
CA LEU A 9 -9.14 15.31 20.95
C LEU A 9 -7.86 15.98 20.44
N THR A 10 -7.80 17.31 20.39
CA THR A 10 -6.64 18.06 19.91
C THR A 10 -5.31 17.63 20.56
N PRO A 11 -5.17 17.57 21.90
CA PRO A 11 -3.90 17.18 22.51
C PRO A 11 -3.48 15.76 22.10
N LEU A 12 -4.41 14.81 22.08
CA LEU A 12 -4.13 13.41 21.71
C LEU A 12 -3.65 13.27 20.26
N VAL A 13 -4.22 14.04 19.33
CA VAL A 13 -3.78 14.03 17.92
C VAL A 13 -2.40 14.66 17.75
N LEU A 14 -2.07 15.68 18.56
CA LEU A 14 -0.74 16.31 18.54
C LEU A 14 0.33 15.36 19.10
N ASP A 15 0.04 14.69 20.21
CA ASP A 15 0.95 13.73 20.82
C ASP A 15 1.23 12.55 19.88
N LEU A 16 0.17 12.00 19.26
CA LEU A 16 0.30 10.93 18.28
C LEU A 16 1.16 11.36 17.08
N ALA A 17 0.99 12.60 16.60
CA ALA A 17 1.80 13.11 15.50
C ALA A 17 3.29 13.24 15.89
N ALA A 18 3.57 13.72 17.11
CA ALA A 18 4.94 13.84 17.61
C ALA A 18 5.61 12.46 17.78
N GLU A 19 4.90 11.47 18.31
CA GLU A 19 5.43 10.09 18.40
C GLU A 19 5.64 9.45 17.03
N TYR A 20 4.71 9.63 16.09
CA TYR A 20 4.88 9.17 14.72
C TYR A 20 6.11 9.80 14.06
N ASP A 21 6.33 11.10 14.26
CA ASP A 21 7.50 11.80 13.71
C ASP A 21 8.83 11.30 14.27
N ARG A 22 8.86 10.84 15.52
CA ARG A 22 10.01 10.14 16.10
C ARG A 22 10.17 8.74 15.50
N ALA A 23 9.13 7.92 15.57
CA ALA A 23 9.15 6.52 15.17
C ALA A 23 9.49 6.34 13.69
N LYS A 24 8.98 7.20 12.80
CA LYS A 24 9.25 7.11 11.35
C LYS A 24 10.73 7.24 10.98
N THR A 25 11.54 7.85 11.86
CA THR A 25 12.99 8.03 11.67
C THR A 25 13.83 7.12 12.54
N ASP A 26 13.22 6.31 13.41
CA ASP A 26 13.92 5.37 14.27
C ASP A 26 14.31 4.09 13.49
N PRO A 27 15.61 3.78 13.36
CA PRO A 27 16.06 2.57 12.69
C PRO A 27 15.54 1.27 13.32
N ALA A 28 15.34 1.23 14.64
CA ALA A 28 14.84 0.05 15.33
C ALA A 28 13.38 -0.23 14.96
N PHE A 29 12.55 0.81 14.95
CA PHE A 29 11.16 0.72 14.49
C PHE A 29 11.07 0.31 13.01
N ALA A 30 11.90 0.90 12.16
CA ALA A 30 11.95 0.55 10.74
C ALA A 30 12.33 -0.92 10.50
N ALA A 31 13.31 -1.44 11.25
CA ALA A 31 13.73 -2.83 11.15
C ALA A 31 12.64 -3.82 11.60
N GLU A 32 11.94 -3.52 12.70
CA GLU A 32 10.83 -4.34 13.17
C GLU A 32 9.66 -4.33 12.17
N LEU A 33 9.27 -3.14 11.68
CA LEU A 33 8.22 -3.01 10.67
C LEU A 33 8.58 -3.78 9.39
N GLN A 34 9.83 -3.69 8.92
CA GLN A 34 10.29 -4.43 7.74
C GLN A 34 10.25 -5.95 7.96
N SER A 35 10.59 -6.42 9.15
CA SER A 35 10.48 -7.83 9.53
C SER A 35 9.04 -8.32 9.41
N TYR A 36 8.07 -7.59 9.99
CA TYR A 36 6.65 -7.94 9.87
C TYR A 36 6.15 -7.84 8.43
N GLN A 37 6.54 -6.80 7.67
CA GLN A 37 6.19 -6.68 6.26
C GLN A 37 6.64 -7.91 5.45
N THR A 38 7.84 -8.42 5.73
CA THR A 38 8.41 -9.56 4.99
C THR A 38 7.83 -10.90 5.46
N HIS A 39 7.86 -11.15 6.78
CA HIS A 39 7.62 -12.48 7.34
C HIS A 39 6.17 -12.72 7.76
N TYR A 40 5.40 -11.67 8.02
CA TYR A 40 4.00 -11.78 8.42
C TYR A 40 3.05 -11.32 7.30
N VAL A 41 3.27 -10.12 6.76
CA VAL A 41 2.40 -9.58 5.70
C VAL A 41 2.63 -10.26 4.36
N GLY A 42 3.86 -10.70 4.05
CA GLY A 42 4.19 -11.35 2.79
C GLY A 42 4.59 -10.38 1.66
N ARG A 43 5.19 -9.23 2.01
CA ARG A 43 5.71 -8.26 1.05
C ARG A 43 7.09 -8.67 0.51
N PRO A 44 7.46 -8.22 -0.71
CA PRO A 44 6.66 -7.43 -1.63
C PRO A 44 5.59 -8.27 -2.35
N SER A 45 4.39 -7.73 -2.49
CA SER A 45 3.37 -8.33 -3.36
C SER A 45 3.82 -8.27 -4.83
N PRO A 46 3.56 -9.33 -5.63
CA PRO A 46 4.01 -9.36 -7.02
C PRO A 46 3.26 -8.37 -7.92
N LEU A 47 3.90 -7.94 -9.00
CA LEU A 47 3.26 -7.23 -10.11
C LEU A 47 2.99 -8.23 -11.23
N TYR A 48 1.75 -8.65 -11.37
CA TYR A 48 1.35 -9.68 -12.33
C TYR A 48 0.98 -9.04 -13.67
N PHE A 49 1.57 -9.50 -14.78
CA PHE A 49 1.15 -9.12 -16.12
C PHE A 49 -0.09 -9.92 -16.52
N ALA A 50 -1.20 -9.26 -16.80
CA ALA A 50 -2.44 -9.93 -17.16
C ALA A 50 -2.50 -10.14 -18.68
N GLU A 51 -1.87 -11.20 -19.19
CA GLU A 51 -1.72 -11.45 -20.63
C GLU A 51 -3.07 -11.48 -21.35
N ARG A 52 -3.98 -12.33 -20.86
CA ARG A 52 -5.30 -12.55 -21.48
C ARG A 52 -6.16 -11.29 -21.49
N LEU A 53 -6.11 -10.50 -20.42
CA LEU A 53 -6.86 -9.26 -20.35
C LEU A 53 -6.25 -8.18 -21.25
N THR A 54 -4.92 -8.14 -21.32
CA THR A 54 -4.18 -7.26 -22.24
C THR A 54 -4.55 -7.58 -23.69
N GLU A 55 -4.57 -8.85 -24.08
CA GLU A 55 -4.98 -9.29 -25.41
C GLU A 55 -6.44 -8.95 -25.71
N HIS A 56 -7.34 -9.20 -24.77
CA HIS A 56 -8.77 -8.88 -24.91
C HIS A 56 -9.01 -7.39 -25.18
N VAL A 57 -8.39 -6.50 -24.41
CA VAL A 57 -8.55 -5.05 -24.60
C VAL A 57 -7.90 -4.57 -25.91
N ARG A 58 -6.77 -5.18 -26.31
CA ARG A 58 -6.11 -4.86 -27.58
C ARG A 58 -6.93 -5.27 -28.80
N ALA A 59 -7.67 -6.38 -28.72
CA ALA A 59 -8.54 -6.82 -29.81
C ALA A 59 -9.65 -5.80 -30.11
N ALA A 60 -10.09 -5.03 -29.11
CA ALA A 60 -11.08 -3.96 -29.26
C ALA A 60 -10.47 -2.58 -29.58
N ALA A 61 -9.14 -2.46 -29.59
CA ALA A 61 -8.46 -1.18 -29.79
C ALA A 61 -8.15 -0.92 -31.28
N PRO A 62 -8.01 0.35 -31.71
CA PRO A 62 -7.49 0.67 -33.04
C PRO A 62 -6.13 0.01 -33.28
N LYS A 63 -5.86 -0.38 -34.52
CA LYS A 63 -4.59 -1.02 -34.92
C LYS A 63 -3.39 -0.19 -34.43
N GLY A 64 -2.46 -0.83 -33.73
CA GLY A 64 -1.29 -0.16 -33.14
C GLY A 64 -1.54 0.56 -31.81
N ARG A 65 -2.74 0.41 -31.21
CA ARG A 65 -3.06 0.92 -29.87
C ARG A 65 -3.38 -0.22 -28.90
N GLY A 66 -3.36 0.11 -27.60
CA GLY A 66 -3.76 -0.78 -26.50
C GLY A 66 -2.67 -0.96 -25.44
N ALA A 67 -3.00 -0.61 -24.20
CA ALA A 67 -2.09 -0.67 -23.06
C ALA A 67 -1.73 -2.12 -22.66
N LYS A 68 -0.63 -2.27 -21.92
CA LYS A 68 -0.38 -3.48 -21.12
C LYS A 68 -1.13 -3.34 -19.80
N ILE A 69 -1.70 -4.42 -19.30
CA ILE A 69 -2.42 -4.43 -18.02
C ILE A 69 -1.63 -5.24 -17.01
N TYR A 70 -1.36 -4.63 -15.86
CA TYR A 70 -0.67 -5.25 -14.73
C TYR A 70 -1.53 -5.12 -13.47
N PHE A 71 -1.47 -6.13 -12.60
CA PHE A 71 -2.09 -6.11 -11.28
C PHE A 71 -1.02 -6.10 -10.19
N LYS A 72 -1.07 -5.09 -9.31
CA LYS A 72 -0.33 -5.10 -8.05
C LYS A 72 -1.09 -6.01 -7.09
N ARG A 73 -0.56 -7.19 -6.83
CA ARG A 73 -1.28 -8.31 -6.18
C ARG A 73 -1.35 -8.16 -4.66
N ASP A 74 -1.77 -7.00 -4.16
CA ASP A 74 -1.86 -6.72 -2.71
C ASP A 74 -2.93 -7.57 -2.00
N GLU A 75 -3.83 -8.21 -2.73
CA GLU A 75 -4.74 -9.22 -2.18
C GLU A 75 -4.03 -10.52 -1.78
N LEU A 76 -2.76 -10.69 -2.15
CA LEU A 76 -1.93 -11.80 -1.67
C LEU A 76 -1.24 -11.50 -0.33
N ASN A 77 -1.34 -10.27 0.18
CA ASN A 77 -0.87 -9.98 1.52
C ASN A 77 -1.67 -10.81 2.54
N HIS A 78 -1.07 -11.11 3.69
CA HIS A 78 -1.79 -11.73 4.80
C HIS A 78 -3.06 -10.94 5.13
N THR A 79 -4.15 -11.62 5.47
CA THR A 79 -5.54 -11.08 5.60
C THR A 79 -6.26 -10.74 4.29
N GLY A 80 -5.61 -10.81 3.13
CA GLY A 80 -6.23 -10.71 1.81
C GLY A 80 -6.52 -9.30 1.32
N ALA A 81 -5.95 -8.26 1.96
CA ALA A 81 -6.16 -6.88 1.57
C ALA A 81 -4.96 -5.99 1.92
N HIS A 82 -4.87 -4.84 1.25
CA HIS A 82 -3.83 -3.84 1.51
C HIS A 82 -3.94 -3.14 2.87
N LYS A 83 -5.01 -3.34 3.65
CA LYS A 83 -5.26 -2.62 4.92
C LYS A 83 -4.24 -2.93 6.03
N ILE A 84 -3.57 -4.08 5.92
CA ILE A 84 -2.50 -4.49 6.84
C ILE A 84 -1.16 -3.81 6.54
N ASN A 85 -1.06 -3.08 5.43
CA ASN A 85 0.17 -2.38 5.05
C ASN A 85 0.43 -1.16 5.93
#